data_AF-V5U1Z0-F1
#
_entry.id   AF-V5U1Z0-F1
#
_cell.length_a   1.000
_cell.length_b   1.000
_cell.length_c   1.000
_cell.angle_alpha   90.00
_cell.angle_beta   90.00
_cell.angle_gamma   90.00
#
_symmetry.space_group_name_H-M   'P 1'
#
loop_
_entity.id
_entity.type
_entity.pdbx_description
1 polymer ?
#
loop_
_entity_poly.entity_id
_entity_poly.type
_entity_poly.pdbx_seq_one_letter_code
_entity_poly.pdbx_strand_id
1 'polypeptide(L)'
;MRYYHKPRIFSLTGSVGTCGSNNSEDVAKIQENIIEAGYSRNTGRSIKRDGKCSADTIEAIRWYQRLLNISVTGLVNPTDIWFVEAMENASSSRRNHSSNGVLSVKEGQLTFDYEGIDYITAVDPFRQPTRMPCFSRILHHPSIGSGVTIGRGYDMKKRSAGEILFTLRLAGIEEYKSQICAKASFLSGKKAASFIELYGPLVGEITHQQQIRLFELSYKEKKDYAKNVYNRSVANIKNALSWEQIELRIRDVFVDTIYQGNNTANEMSIIIAKGQSRSDIIDYLRNDIYQKKDAQRLALRLRYLQ
;
A
#
# COMPACT_ATOMS: atom_id res chain seq x y z
N MET A 1 35.01 11.36 14.48
CA MET A 1 34.63 9.93 14.57
C MET A 1 33.18 9.78 14.16
N ARG A 2 32.92 9.20 12.98
CA ARG A 2 31.55 8.86 12.56
C ARG A 2 31.10 7.66 13.38
N TYR A 3 30.13 7.84 14.27
CA TYR A 3 29.46 6.75 14.99
C TYR A 3 28.71 5.88 13.97
N TYR A 4 29.38 4.89 13.40
CA TYR A 4 28.72 3.78 12.74
C TYR A 4 27.91 3.04 13.81
N HIS A 5 26.60 3.26 13.82
CA HIS A 5 25.72 2.35 14.55
C HIS A 5 25.86 0.98 13.88
N LYS A 6 26.39 0.01 14.63
CA LYS A 6 26.37 -1.41 14.23
C LYS A 6 24.97 -1.74 13.69
N PRO A 7 24.83 -2.40 12.53
CA PRO A 7 23.56 -2.97 12.15
C PRO A 7 23.21 -4.00 13.23
N ARG A 8 22.24 -3.68 14.08
CA ARG A 8 21.63 -4.66 14.97
C ARG A 8 20.73 -5.51 14.08
N ILE A 9 21.30 -6.51 13.43
CA ILE A 9 20.51 -7.63 12.91
C ILE A 9 19.91 -8.25 14.16
N PHE A 10 18.59 -8.20 14.31
CA PHE A 10 17.90 -8.94 15.37
C PHE A 10 18.10 -10.43 15.09
N SER A 11 19.18 -10.97 15.65
CA SER A 11 19.49 -12.38 15.60
C SER A 11 19.28 -12.92 17.00
N LEU A 12 18.27 -13.76 17.13
CA LEU A 12 18.12 -14.59 18.30
C LEU A 12 19.22 -15.65 18.25
N THR A 13 19.93 -15.84 19.36
CA THR A 13 20.97 -16.89 19.47
C THR A 13 20.37 -18.26 19.77
N GLY A 14 19.19 -18.29 20.39
CA GLY A 14 18.38 -19.49 20.65
C GLY A 14 16.88 -19.21 20.58
N SER A 15 16.07 -20.24 20.74
CA SER A 15 14.62 -20.10 20.70
C SER A 15 14.06 -19.49 22.00
N VAL A 16 13.01 -18.68 21.88
CA VAL A 16 12.37 -17.95 22.99
C VAL A 16 10.90 -18.32 23.06
N GLY A 17 10.40 -18.69 24.25
CA GLY A 17 9.01 -19.04 24.48
C GLY A 17 8.79 -20.47 25.00
N THR A 18 7.65 -21.05 24.66
CA THR A 18 7.24 -22.40 25.09
C THR A 18 8.32 -23.43 24.79
N CYS A 19 8.91 -24.04 25.82
CA CYS A 19 9.96 -25.06 25.70
C CYS A 19 11.21 -24.60 24.90
N GLY A 20 11.44 -23.29 24.76
CA GLY A 20 12.62 -22.75 24.10
C GLY A 20 13.86 -22.75 24.99
N SER A 21 15.02 -22.44 24.39
CA SER A 21 16.28 -22.24 25.12
C SER A 21 16.18 -21.14 26.17
N ASN A 22 15.38 -20.10 25.89
CA ASN A 22 15.05 -19.02 26.82
C ASN A 22 16.28 -18.34 27.44
N ASN A 23 17.33 -18.17 26.62
CA ASN A 23 18.50 -17.38 27.00
C ASN A 23 18.06 -15.97 27.40
N SER A 24 18.50 -15.49 28.56
CA SER A 24 17.96 -14.27 29.17
C SER A 24 18.08 -13.03 28.26
N GLU A 25 19.16 -12.93 27.48
CA GLU A 25 19.36 -11.85 26.53
C GLU A 25 18.35 -11.88 25.37
N ASP A 26 18.07 -13.05 24.81
CA ASP A 26 17.10 -13.21 23.71
C ASP A 26 15.66 -13.01 24.19
N VAL A 27 15.35 -13.45 25.41
CA VAL A 27 14.06 -13.16 26.05
C VAL A 27 13.88 -11.66 26.24
N ALA A 28 14.89 -10.96 26.75
CA ALA A 28 14.83 -9.51 26.94
C ALA A 28 14.63 -8.76 25.61
N LYS A 29 15.27 -9.22 24.52
CA LYS A 29 15.09 -8.66 23.16
C LYS A 29 13.64 -8.85 22.67
N ILE A 30 13.07 -10.05 22.82
CA ILE A 30 11.68 -10.31 22.42
C ILE A 30 10.70 -9.48 23.26
N GLN A 31 10.91 -9.40 24.58
CA GLN A 31 10.09 -8.58 25.47
C GLN A 31 10.12 -7.09 25.07
N GLU A 32 11.32 -6.55 24.79
CA GLU A 32 11.49 -5.17 24.31
C GLU A 32 10.69 -4.92 23.03
N ASN A 33 10.85 -5.79 22.03
CA ASN A 33 10.11 -5.69 20.77
C ASN A 33 8.59 -5.75 20.95
N ILE A 34 8.08 -6.68 21.76
CA ILE A 34 6.65 -6.82 22.05
C ILE A 34 6.10 -5.57 22.73
N ILE A 35 6.86 -4.99 23.66
CA ILE A 35 6.49 -3.73 24.33
C ILE A 35 6.42 -2.59 23.31
N GLU A 36 7.47 -2.41 22.52
CA GLU A 36 7.59 -1.34 21.54
C GLU A 36 6.56 -1.47 20.40
N ALA A 37 6.26 -2.71 19.97
CA ALA A 37 5.21 -3.02 19.00
C ALA A 37 3.78 -2.79 19.54
N GLY A 38 3.65 -2.34 20.80
CA GLY A 38 2.41 -1.84 21.37
C GLY A 38 1.53 -2.91 22.01
N TYR A 39 2.08 -4.04 22.45
CA TYR A 39 1.30 -5.10 23.13
C TYR A 39 0.45 -4.56 24.27
N SER A 40 1.03 -3.73 25.15
CA SER A 40 0.31 -3.14 26.29
C SER A 40 -0.80 -2.20 25.87
N ARG A 41 -0.56 -1.39 24.83
CA ARG A 41 -1.58 -0.47 24.28
C ARG A 41 -2.75 -1.23 23.68
N ASN A 42 -2.48 -2.33 22.97
CA ASN A 42 -3.50 -3.07 22.23
C ASN A 42 -4.29 -4.08 23.10
N THR A 43 -3.71 -4.56 24.19
CA THR A 43 -4.31 -5.62 25.02
C THR A 43 -4.65 -5.20 26.44
N GLY A 44 -4.11 -4.07 26.91
CA GLY A 44 -4.17 -3.66 28.32
C GLY A 44 -3.29 -4.50 29.25
N ARG A 45 -2.57 -5.51 28.74
CA ARG A 45 -1.67 -6.38 29.52
C ARG A 45 -0.25 -5.87 29.46
N SER A 46 0.44 -5.84 30.60
CA SER A 46 1.83 -5.40 30.66
C SER A 46 2.80 -6.58 30.70
N ILE A 47 3.92 -6.45 30.01
CA ILE A 47 5.07 -7.34 30.16
C ILE A 47 6.29 -6.51 30.60
N LYS A 48 7.23 -7.15 31.31
CA LYS A 48 8.48 -6.51 31.76
C LYS A 48 9.63 -7.03 30.91
N ARG A 49 10.60 -6.16 30.62
CA ARG A 49 11.88 -6.53 30.01
C ARG A 49 12.85 -7.03 31.08
N ASP A 50 12.58 -8.20 31.62
CA ASP A 50 13.36 -8.80 32.71
C ASP A 50 14.21 -10.00 32.29
N GLY A 51 14.14 -10.38 31.00
CA GLY A 51 14.87 -11.52 30.46
C GLY A 51 14.40 -12.87 30.99
N LYS A 52 13.21 -12.95 31.59
CA LYS A 52 12.60 -14.18 32.10
C LYS A 52 11.38 -14.55 31.26
N CYS A 53 11.42 -15.75 30.66
CA CYS A 53 10.32 -16.22 29.82
C CYS A 53 9.12 -16.66 30.67
N SER A 54 8.34 -15.68 31.13
CA SER A 54 7.13 -15.89 31.92
C SER A 54 5.94 -16.38 31.09
N ALA A 55 4.87 -16.83 31.76
CA ALA A 55 3.60 -17.13 31.09
C ALA A 55 3.07 -15.91 30.30
N ASP A 56 3.23 -14.69 30.83
CA ASP A 56 2.85 -13.46 30.13
C ASP A 56 3.68 -13.23 28.87
N THR A 57 4.98 -13.55 28.91
CA THR A 57 5.86 -13.48 27.72
C THR A 57 5.38 -14.45 26.64
N ILE A 58 5.06 -15.68 27.01
CA ILE A 58 4.55 -16.71 26.09
C ILE A 58 3.18 -16.30 25.50
N GLU A 59 2.28 -15.76 26.32
CA GLU A 59 0.99 -15.28 25.84
C GLU A 59 1.12 -14.06 24.92
N ALA A 60 2.08 -13.18 25.15
CA ALA A 60 2.37 -12.08 24.24
C ALA A 60 2.92 -12.56 22.89
N ILE A 61 3.81 -13.57 22.89
CA ILE A 61 4.27 -14.24 21.66
C ILE A 61 3.07 -14.83 20.90
N ARG A 62 2.22 -15.60 21.57
CA ARG A 62 1.02 -16.20 20.96
C ARG A 62 0.07 -15.17 20.39
N TRP A 63 -0.08 -14.02 21.05
CA TRP A 63 -0.93 -12.95 20.58
C TRP A 63 -0.44 -12.40 19.23
N TYR A 64 0.86 -12.10 19.09
CA TYR A 64 1.41 -11.66 17.81
C TYR A 64 1.39 -12.77 16.76
N GLN A 65 1.67 -14.03 17.11
CA GLN A 65 1.55 -15.15 16.17
C GLN A 65 0.14 -15.24 15.56
N ARG A 66 -0.92 -15.04 16.37
CA ARG A 66 -2.31 -14.96 15.88
C ARG A 66 -2.54 -13.78 14.93
N LEU A 67 -2.02 -12.59 15.27
CA LEU A 67 -2.16 -11.41 14.41
C LEU A 67 -1.52 -11.61 13.04
N LEU A 68 -0.33 -12.19 13.01
CA LEU A 68 0.46 -12.45 11.80
C LEU A 68 -0.05 -13.65 10.98
N ASN A 69 -1.06 -14.37 11.47
CA ASN A 69 -1.60 -15.59 10.84
C ASN A 69 -0.53 -16.69 10.67
N ILE A 70 0.35 -16.85 11.67
CA ILE A 70 1.35 -17.92 11.74
C ILE A 70 1.02 -18.89 12.87
N SER A 71 1.73 -20.01 12.94
CA SER A 71 1.51 -21.05 13.96
C SER A 71 1.62 -20.49 15.39
N VAL A 72 0.58 -20.71 16.20
CA VAL A 72 0.44 -20.16 17.55
C VAL A 72 1.10 -21.09 18.59
N THR A 73 2.39 -21.32 18.42
CA THR A 73 3.19 -22.23 19.27
C THR A 73 3.54 -21.60 20.62
N GLY A 74 3.57 -20.27 20.69
CA GLY A 74 4.20 -19.53 21.79
C GLY A 74 5.71 -19.66 21.82
N LEU A 75 6.33 -20.17 20.75
CA LEU A 75 7.77 -20.32 20.56
C LEU A 75 8.21 -19.52 19.34
N VAL A 76 9.28 -18.75 19.48
CA VAL A 76 9.96 -18.03 18.40
C VAL A 76 11.34 -18.64 18.21
N ASN A 77 11.60 -19.17 17.03
CA ASN A 77 12.90 -19.66 16.61
C ASN A 77 13.70 -18.56 15.92
N PRO A 78 15.04 -18.63 15.91
CA PRO A 78 15.88 -17.73 15.11
C PRO A 78 15.51 -17.70 13.62
N THR A 79 14.90 -18.76 13.11
CA THR A 79 14.45 -18.89 11.72
C THR A 79 13.04 -18.36 11.47
N ASP A 80 12.32 -17.88 12.48
CA ASP A 80 10.95 -17.35 12.33
C ASP A 80 11.00 -15.90 11.79
N ILE A 81 11.54 -15.76 10.58
CA ILE A 81 11.89 -14.47 9.95
C ILE A 81 10.69 -13.51 9.92
N TRP A 82 9.49 -14.00 9.63
CA TRP A 82 8.30 -13.13 9.55
C TRP A 82 7.85 -12.59 10.91
N PHE A 83 8.02 -13.37 11.99
CA PHE A 83 7.73 -12.88 13.33
C PHE A 83 8.72 -11.77 13.69
N VAL A 84 10.00 -12.03 13.45
CA VAL A 84 11.08 -11.05 13.69
C VAL A 84 10.87 -9.79 12.87
N GLU A 85 10.68 -9.89 11.55
CA GLU A 85 10.46 -8.74 10.66
C GLU A 85 9.23 -7.93 11.08
N ALA A 86 8.11 -8.58 11.42
CA ALA A 86 6.92 -7.89 11.87
C ALA A 86 7.13 -7.16 13.21
N MET A 87 7.88 -7.76 14.13
CA MET A 87 8.24 -7.11 15.40
C MET A 87 9.17 -5.93 15.16
N GLU A 88 10.17 -6.07 14.28
CA GLU A 88 11.08 -4.98 13.89
C GLU A 88 10.32 -3.81 13.26
N ASN A 89 9.41 -4.09 12.31
CA ASN A 89 8.56 -3.08 11.68
C ASN A 89 7.72 -2.31 12.70
N ALA A 90 7.19 -3.01 13.71
CA ALA A 90 6.30 -2.41 14.70
C ALA A 90 7.02 -1.72 15.87
N SER A 91 8.24 -2.16 16.21
CA SER A 91 8.99 -1.71 17.39
C SER A 91 9.76 -0.41 17.16
N SER A 92 10.37 -0.23 15.99
CA SER A 92 11.32 0.87 15.82
C SER A 92 11.21 1.59 14.49
N SER A 93 11.40 2.91 14.57
CA SER A 93 11.41 3.85 13.45
C SER A 93 12.65 3.72 12.56
N ARG A 94 12.90 2.54 11.96
CA ARG A 94 14.06 2.32 11.09
C ARG A 94 13.73 1.58 9.79
N ARG A 95 14.25 2.18 8.72
CA ARG A 95 14.73 1.62 7.44
C ARG A 95 14.09 0.31 6.99
N ASN A 96 13.14 0.43 6.08
CA ASN A 96 13.12 -0.50 4.96
C ASN A 96 14.15 -0.03 3.94
N HIS A 97 15.26 -0.74 3.86
CA HIS A 97 16.21 -0.60 2.76
C HIS A 97 15.56 -1.18 1.50
N SER A 98 14.89 -0.32 0.74
CA SER A 98 14.54 -0.58 -0.65
C SER A 98 15.33 0.35 -1.54
N SER A 99 16.08 -0.26 -2.45
CA SER A 99 16.88 0.39 -3.50
C SER A 99 16.18 1.58 -4.15
N ASN A 100 16.91 2.70 -4.23
CA ASN A 100 16.71 3.77 -5.20
C ASN A 100 16.35 3.14 -6.56
N GLY A 101 15.08 3.19 -6.92
CA GLY A 101 14.56 2.77 -8.19
C GLY A 101 13.84 3.95 -8.81
N VAL A 102 14.02 4.16 -10.11
CA VAL A 102 13.25 5.15 -10.84
C VAL A 102 11.77 4.82 -10.64
N LEU A 103 10.99 5.78 -10.14
CA LEU A 103 9.54 5.67 -9.94
C LEU A 103 8.83 5.75 -11.30
N SER A 104 9.03 4.73 -12.12
CA SER A 104 8.46 4.63 -13.46
C SER A 104 7.74 3.30 -13.66
N VAL A 105 6.64 3.38 -14.43
CA VAL A 105 5.76 2.26 -14.77
C VAL A 105 5.69 2.10 -16.27
N LYS A 106 5.40 0.88 -16.74
CA LYS A 106 5.28 0.59 -18.19
C LYS A 106 4.13 1.35 -18.86
N GLU A 107 3.02 1.53 -18.15
CA GLU A 107 1.83 2.22 -18.63
C GLU A 107 1.21 3.01 -17.47
N GLY A 108 0.54 4.12 -17.77
CA GLY A 108 -0.19 4.88 -16.75
C GLY A 108 0.68 5.78 -15.87
N GLN A 109 1.83 6.23 -16.36
CA GLN A 109 2.74 7.11 -15.59
C GLN A 109 2.03 8.36 -15.05
N LEU A 110 1.13 8.98 -15.85
CA LEU A 110 0.31 10.11 -15.42
C LEU A 110 -0.49 9.81 -14.14
N THR A 111 -1.14 8.64 -14.09
CA THR A 111 -1.92 8.21 -12.92
C THR A 111 -1.01 7.80 -11.78
N PHE A 112 0.08 7.09 -12.06
CA PHE A 112 1.05 6.64 -11.06
C PHE A 112 1.63 7.82 -10.28
N ASP A 113 2.07 8.87 -10.98
CA ASP A 113 2.69 10.03 -10.37
C ASP A 113 1.74 10.75 -9.40
N TYR A 114 0.43 10.67 -9.63
CA TYR A 114 -0.58 11.37 -8.84
C TYR A 114 -1.24 10.55 -7.72
N GLU A 115 -1.44 9.24 -7.92
CA GLU A 115 -2.13 8.37 -6.95
C GLU A 115 -1.37 8.15 -5.64
N GLY A 116 -0.17 8.72 -5.50
CA GLY A 116 0.63 8.48 -4.32
C GLY A 116 1.63 9.56 -3.95
N ILE A 117 1.92 9.59 -2.66
CA ILE A 117 2.97 10.42 -2.08
C ILE A 117 4.10 9.49 -1.65
N ASP A 118 5.30 9.75 -2.14
CA ASP A 118 6.52 9.05 -1.75
C ASP A 118 7.61 10.07 -1.41
N TYR A 119 8.76 9.62 -0.94
CA TYR A 119 9.89 10.52 -0.69
C TYR A 119 10.37 11.13 -2.02
N ILE A 120 10.48 12.46 -2.07
CA ILE A 120 10.98 13.22 -3.23
C ILE A 120 12.49 13.51 -3.06
N THR A 121 13.13 12.87 -2.08
CA THR A 121 14.53 13.12 -1.71
C THR A 121 15.42 12.01 -2.25
N ALA A 122 16.66 12.34 -2.62
CA ALA A 122 17.67 11.35 -3.03
C ALA A 122 18.06 10.36 -1.91
N VAL A 123 17.63 10.64 -0.69
CA VAL A 123 17.86 9.84 0.52
C VAL A 123 16.53 9.71 1.25
N ASP A 124 16.10 8.49 1.52
CA ASP A 124 14.90 8.23 2.31
C ASP A 124 15.06 8.79 3.74
N PRO A 125 14.05 9.48 4.30
CA PRO A 125 14.11 10.00 5.65
C PRO A 125 14.17 8.85 6.66
N PHE A 126 14.85 9.11 7.77
CA PHE A 126 15.06 8.11 8.82
C PHE A 126 13.75 7.62 9.47
N ARG A 127 12.70 8.45 9.43
CA ARG A 127 11.34 8.12 9.85
C ARG A 127 10.37 8.65 8.81
N GLN A 128 9.24 7.96 8.64
CA GLN A 128 8.13 8.53 7.88
C GLN A 128 7.77 9.90 8.48
N PRO A 129 7.76 10.97 7.66
CA PRO A 129 7.34 12.28 8.12
C PRO A 129 5.90 12.21 8.63
N THR A 130 5.67 12.72 9.84
CA THR A 130 4.33 12.80 10.46
C THR A 130 3.32 13.56 9.59
N ARG A 131 3.80 14.35 8.61
CA ARG A 131 3.01 15.16 7.68
C ARG A 131 2.65 14.46 6.37
N MET A 132 2.91 13.15 6.23
CA MET A 132 2.54 12.37 5.04
C MET A 132 1.50 11.28 5.38
N PRO A 133 0.25 11.67 5.68
CA PRO A 133 -0.81 10.73 6.09
C PRO A 133 -1.19 9.73 4.99
N CYS A 134 -0.89 10.04 3.72
CA CYS A 134 -1.12 9.18 2.56
C CYS A 134 0.19 8.69 1.93
N PHE A 135 1.22 8.44 2.74
CA PHE A 135 2.47 7.84 2.26
C PHE A 135 2.18 6.47 1.67
N SER A 136 2.46 6.32 0.38
CA SER A 136 1.93 5.20 -0.41
C SER A 136 2.49 3.85 0.02
N ARG A 137 3.74 3.79 0.49
CA ARG A 137 4.38 2.50 0.77
C ARG A 137 3.96 1.87 2.09
N ILE A 138 3.10 2.49 2.88
CA ILE A 138 2.50 1.88 4.08
C ILE A 138 0.99 1.78 3.96
N LEU A 139 0.36 1.01 4.86
CA LEU A 139 -1.09 1.03 4.99
C LEU A 139 -1.59 2.42 5.40
N HIS A 140 -2.52 2.95 4.63
CA HIS A 140 -3.16 4.24 4.87
C HIS A 140 -4.61 4.23 4.37
N HIS A 141 -5.34 5.31 4.59
CA HIS A 141 -6.73 5.47 4.14
C HIS A 141 -6.94 6.93 3.72
N PRO A 142 -6.87 7.25 2.41
CA PRO A 142 -6.80 8.63 1.93
C PRO A 142 -8.00 9.53 2.24
N SER A 143 -9.20 8.98 2.41
CA SER A 143 -10.41 9.78 2.64
C SER A 143 -11.46 8.96 3.37
N ILE A 144 -12.41 9.54 4.11
CA ILE A 144 -13.48 8.78 4.81
C ILE A 144 -14.17 7.73 3.92
N GLY A 145 -14.26 7.98 2.61
CA GLY A 145 -14.84 7.06 1.62
C GLY A 145 -13.94 5.91 1.14
N SER A 146 -12.63 5.92 1.37
CA SER A 146 -11.71 4.85 0.95
C SER A 146 -11.80 3.60 1.85
N GLY A 147 -11.09 2.55 1.47
CA GLY A 147 -10.74 1.45 2.37
C GLY A 147 -9.32 1.57 2.88
N VAL A 148 -8.82 0.46 3.42
CA VAL A 148 -7.37 0.30 3.65
C VAL A 148 -6.67 0.26 2.29
N THR A 149 -5.68 1.10 2.11
CA THR A 149 -4.93 1.30 0.87
C THR A 149 -3.45 1.07 1.10
N ILE A 150 -2.78 0.46 0.11
CA ILE A 150 -1.32 0.32 0.06
C ILE A 150 -0.84 0.64 -1.35
N GLY A 151 0.41 1.06 -1.48
CA GLY A 151 0.95 1.55 -2.74
C GLY A 151 0.19 2.79 -3.25
N ARG A 152 0.22 2.97 -4.57
CA ARG A 152 -0.39 4.11 -5.25
C ARG A 152 -1.80 3.74 -5.71
N GLY A 153 -2.75 3.82 -4.77
CA GLY A 153 -4.18 3.64 -5.06
C GLY A 153 -4.71 2.20 -5.05
N TYR A 154 -3.99 1.22 -4.48
CA TYR A 154 -4.54 -0.13 -4.29
C TYR A 154 -5.45 -0.18 -3.07
N ASP A 155 -6.71 0.22 -3.26
CA ASP A 155 -7.75 0.26 -2.23
C ASP A 155 -8.44 -1.10 -2.04
N MET A 156 -8.54 -1.59 -0.80
CA MET A 156 -9.06 -2.93 -0.48
C MET A 156 -10.58 -2.97 -0.20
N LYS A 157 -11.29 -1.83 -0.27
CA LYS A 157 -12.72 -1.70 0.08
C LYS A 157 -13.66 -2.52 -0.81
N LYS A 158 -13.28 -2.75 -2.06
CA LYS A 158 -14.12 -3.48 -3.04
C LYS A 158 -13.51 -4.81 -3.46
N ARG A 159 -12.52 -5.30 -2.71
CA ARG A 159 -11.76 -6.50 -3.04
C ARG A 159 -11.98 -7.57 -1.98
N SER A 160 -12.20 -8.79 -2.43
CA SER A 160 -12.22 -9.97 -1.59
C SER A 160 -10.84 -10.27 -1.00
N ALA A 161 -10.81 -11.01 0.10
CA ALA A 161 -9.55 -11.44 0.72
C ALA A 161 -8.66 -12.23 -0.27
N GLY A 162 -9.26 -13.06 -1.12
CA GLY A 162 -8.55 -13.83 -2.14
C GLY A 162 -7.89 -12.95 -3.22
N GLU A 163 -8.60 -11.94 -3.72
CA GLU A 163 -8.05 -10.98 -4.69
C GLU A 163 -6.87 -10.18 -4.10
N ILE A 164 -7.02 -9.72 -2.85
CA ILE A 164 -5.96 -8.99 -2.14
C ILE A 164 -4.72 -9.88 -2.01
N LEU A 165 -4.89 -11.08 -1.45
CA LEU A 165 -3.79 -12.02 -1.25
C LEU A 165 -3.07 -12.35 -2.55
N PHE A 166 -3.82 -12.67 -3.61
CA PHE A 166 -3.27 -13.00 -4.92
C PHE A 166 -2.48 -11.83 -5.52
N THR A 167 -3.06 -10.63 -5.51
CA THR A 167 -2.43 -9.45 -6.13
C THR A 167 -1.14 -9.05 -5.41
N LEU A 168 -1.15 -9.03 -4.07
CA LEU A 168 0.02 -8.65 -3.29
C LEU A 168 1.17 -9.65 -3.46
N ARG A 169 0.87 -10.96 -3.49
CA ARG A 169 1.86 -11.99 -3.82
C ARG A 169 2.45 -11.81 -5.21
N LEU A 170 1.63 -11.52 -6.23
CA LEU A 170 2.12 -11.23 -7.58
C LEU A 170 2.99 -9.97 -7.63
N ALA A 171 2.70 -8.97 -6.79
CA ALA A 171 3.55 -7.79 -6.63
C ALA A 171 4.88 -8.10 -5.92
N GLY A 172 5.05 -9.32 -5.39
CA GLY A 172 6.23 -9.75 -4.65
C GLY A 172 6.24 -9.28 -3.19
N ILE A 173 5.07 -8.94 -2.64
CA ILE A 173 4.91 -8.61 -1.22
C ILE A 173 4.91 -9.90 -0.41
N GLU A 174 5.59 -9.88 0.73
CA GLU A 174 5.80 -11.05 1.57
C GLU A 174 4.46 -11.69 1.99
N GLU A 175 4.47 -13.01 2.16
CA GLU A 175 3.29 -13.80 2.45
C GLU A 175 2.54 -13.30 3.69
N TYR A 176 3.27 -13.08 4.79
CA TYR A 176 2.66 -12.64 6.05
C TYR A 176 2.01 -11.24 5.91
N LYS A 177 2.64 -10.30 5.19
CA LYS A 177 2.07 -8.97 4.91
C LYS A 177 0.80 -9.10 4.08
N SER A 178 0.83 -9.97 3.06
CA SER A 178 -0.31 -10.22 2.18
C SER A 178 -1.48 -10.86 2.94
N GLN A 179 -1.23 -11.81 3.84
CA GLN A 179 -2.22 -12.42 4.72
C GLN A 179 -2.85 -11.43 5.68
N ILE A 180 -2.05 -10.53 6.26
CA ILE A 180 -2.57 -9.43 7.09
C ILE A 180 -3.46 -8.53 6.23
N CYS A 181 -2.97 -8.04 5.09
CA CYS A 181 -3.72 -7.16 4.20
C CYS A 181 -5.04 -7.78 3.71
N ALA A 182 -5.08 -9.09 3.47
CA ALA A 182 -6.30 -9.79 3.07
C ALA A 182 -7.44 -9.65 4.12
N LYS A 183 -7.10 -9.50 5.41
CA LYS A 183 -8.08 -9.22 6.48
C LYS A 183 -8.73 -7.83 6.37
N ALA A 184 -8.16 -6.93 5.57
CA ALA A 184 -8.71 -5.60 5.31
C ALA A 184 -9.80 -5.59 4.24
N SER A 185 -10.13 -6.76 3.67
CA SER A 185 -11.18 -6.93 2.68
C SER A 185 -12.48 -6.24 3.11
N PHE A 186 -13.01 -5.40 2.22
CA PHE A 186 -14.25 -4.65 2.42
C PHE A 186 -14.28 -3.67 3.60
N LEU A 187 -13.15 -3.43 4.29
CA LEU A 187 -13.10 -2.44 5.35
C LEU A 187 -13.10 -1.02 4.79
N SER A 188 -13.77 -0.10 5.50
CA SER A 188 -13.78 1.33 5.21
C SER A 188 -14.11 2.15 6.45
N GLY A 189 -13.94 3.48 6.36
CA GLY A 189 -14.21 4.41 7.45
C GLY A 189 -13.46 4.05 8.75
N LYS A 190 -14.17 4.08 9.89
CA LYS A 190 -13.58 3.77 11.21
C LYS A 190 -12.96 2.38 11.27
N LYS A 191 -13.54 1.38 10.59
CA LYS A 191 -12.99 0.01 10.59
C LYS A 191 -11.62 -0.05 9.88
N ALA A 192 -11.47 0.69 8.78
CA ALA A 192 -10.17 0.81 8.10
C ALA A 192 -9.15 1.53 8.98
N ALA A 193 -9.55 2.62 9.65
CA ALA A 193 -8.67 3.35 10.57
C ALA A 193 -8.16 2.46 11.72
N SER A 194 -9.05 1.74 12.41
CA SER A 194 -8.67 0.80 13.48
C SER A 194 -7.81 -0.36 12.97
N PHE A 195 -8.06 -0.81 11.73
CA PHE A 195 -7.23 -1.83 11.10
C PHE A 195 -5.80 -1.34 10.88
N ILE A 196 -5.64 -0.13 10.33
CA ILE A 196 -4.32 0.48 10.08
C ILE A 196 -3.57 0.71 11.39
N GLU A 197 -4.26 1.18 12.43
CA GLU A 197 -3.66 1.40 13.76
C GLU A 197 -3.08 0.09 14.35
N LEU A 198 -3.80 -1.02 14.22
CA LEU A 198 -3.38 -2.31 14.77
C LEU A 198 -2.36 -3.04 13.89
N TYR A 199 -2.61 -3.12 12.58
CA TYR A 199 -1.87 -3.97 11.64
C TYR A 199 -0.84 -3.21 10.79
N GLY A 200 -1.03 -1.89 10.58
CA GLY A 200 -0.11 -1.07 9.79
C GLY A 200 1.34 -1.16 10.27
N PRO A 201 1.63 -1.04 11.59
CA PRO A 201 2.98 -1.22 12.10
C PRO A 201 3.58 -2.61 11.82
N LEU A 202 2.76 -3.66 11.80
CA LEU A 202 3.23 -5.04 11.54
C LEU A 202 3.53 -5.27 10.05
N VAL A 203 2.72 -4.70 9.16
CA VAL A 203 2.93 -4.75 7.71
C VAL A 203 4.17 -3.97 7.32
N GLY A 204 4.38 -2.79 7.93
CA GLY A 204 5.50 -1.93 7.60
C GLY A 204 5.41 -1.37 6.18
N GLU A 205 6.56 -1.05 5.61
CA GLU A 205 6.68 -0.38 4.32
C GLU A 205 6.99 -1.37 3.19
N ILE A 206 6.34 -1.22 2.03
CA ILE A 206 6.70 -1.95 0.81
C ILE A 206 7.84 -1.26 0.06
N THR A 207 8.56 -2.02 -0.77
CA THR A 207 9.63 -1.51 -1.62
C THR A 207 9.08 -0.67 -2.79
N HIS A 208 9.91 0.19 -3.41
CA HIS A 208 9.53 0.88 -4.65
C HIS A 208 9.12 -0.12 -5.75
N GLN A 209 9.85 -1.22 -5.86
CA GLN A 209 9.57 -2.25 -6.86
C GLN A 209 8.24 -2.97 -6.61
N GLN A 210 7.91 -3.29 -5.36
CA GLN A 210 6.61 -3.86 -4.98
C GLN A 210 5.48 -2.86 -5.28
N GLN A 211 5.65 -1.58 -4.96
CA GLN A 211 4.68 -0.52 -5.27
C GLN A 211 4.44 -0.38 -6.78
N ILE A 212 5.51 -0.38 -7.59
CA ILE A 212 5.42 -0.32 -9.05
C ILE A 212 4.65 -1.52 -9.58
N ARG A 213 5.00 -2.75 -9.17
CA ARG A 213 4.30 -3.97 -9.63
C ARG A 213 2.84 -3.98 -9.20
N LEU A 214 2.56 -3.57 -7.96
CA LEU A 214 1.20 -3.48 -7.45
C LEU A 214 0.35 -2.48 -8.25
N PHE A 215 0.93 -1.32 -8.56
CA PHE A 215 0.28 -0.35 -9.44
C PHE A 215 0.04 -0.95 -10.83
N GLU A 216 1.04 -1.51 -11.50
CA GLU A 216 0.90 -2.07 -12.84
C GLU A 216 -0.22 -3.14 -12.92
N LEU A 217 -0.32 -4.01 -11.92
CA LEU A 217 -1.39 -5.01 -11.81
C LEU A 217 -2.77 -4.35 -11.72
N SER A 218 -2.93 -3.39 -10.80
CA SER A 218 -4.21 -2.70 -10.58
C SER A 218 -4.59 -1.72 -11.70
N TYR A 219 -3.59 -1.11 -12.33
CA TYR A 219 -3.75 -0.20 -13.46
C TYR A 219 -4.24 -0.95 -14.69
N LYS A 220 -3.73 -2.17 -14.94
CA LYS A 220 -4.24 -3.02 -16.02
C LYS A 220 -5.74 -3.27 -15.89
N GLU A 221 -6.22 -3.66 -14.70
CA GLU A 221 -7.66 -3.84 -14.43
C GLU A 221 -8.46 -2.57 -14.74
N LYS A 222 -7.95 -1.41 -14.32
CA LYS A 222 -8.61 -0.11 -14.52
C LYS A 222 -8.59 0.34 -15.97
N LYS A 223 -7.50 0.09 -16.70
CA LYS A 223 -7.38 0.35 -18.13
C LYS A 223 -8.37 -0.49 -18.93
N ASP A 224 -8.50 -1.78 -18.60
CA ASP A 224 -9.45 -2.68 -19.25
C ASP A 224 -10.90 -2.25 -18.96
N TYR A 225 -11.18 -1.84 -17.73
CA TYR A 225 -12.47 -1.24 -17.38
C TYR A 225 -12.75 0.06 -18.17
N ALA A 226 -11.78 0.97 -18.26
CA ALA A 226 -11.91 2.20 -19.03
C ALA A 226 -12.18 1.90 -20.52
N LYS A 227 -11.45 0.95 -21.12
CA LYS A 227 -11.72 0.47 -22.49
C LYS A 227 -13.15 -0.01 -22.65
N ASN A 228 -13.68 -0.77 -21.69
CA ASN A 228 -15.07 -1.24 -21.70
C ASN A 228 -16.09 -0.11 -21.50
N VAL A 229 -15.78 0.93 -20.73
CA VAL A 229 -16.61 2.13 -20.63
C VAL A 229 -16.66 2.83 -21.99
N TYR A 230 -15.50 3.09 -22.59
CA TYR A 230 -15.40 3.72 -23.90
C TYR A 230 -16.19 2.96 -24.97
N ASN A 231 -15.93 1.66 -25.13
CA ASN A 231 -16.57 0.84 -26.16
C ASN A 231 -18.09 0.81 -26.03
N ARG A 232 -18.63 0.76 -24.80
CA ARG A 232 -20.09 0.82 -24.57
C ARG A 232 -20.67 2.18 -24.91
N SER A 233 -19.98 3.25 -24.54
CA SER A 233 -20.41 4.64 -24.81
C SER A 233 -20.52 4.97 -26.29
N VAL A 234 -19.69 4.32 -27.13
CA VAL A 234 -19.53 4.68 -28.54
C VAL A 234 -20.15 3.65 -29.49
N ALA A 235 -20.78 2.59 -28.96
CA ALA A 235 -21.28 1.45 -29.73
C ALA A 235 -22.23 1.83 -30.89
N ASN A 236 -22.98 2.93 -30.73
CA ASN A 236 -23.95 3.41 -31.72
C ASN A 236 -23.44 4.59 -32.55
N ILE A 237 -22.18 4.97 -32.42
CA ILE A 237 -21.58 6.09 -33.15
C ILE A 237 -20.95 5.57 -34.44
N LYS A 238 -21.49 6.02 -35.58
CA LYS A 238 -20.92 5.69 -36.89
C LYS A 238 -19.52 6.30 -37.02
N ASN A 239 -18.57 5.53 -37.55
CA ASN A 239 -17.17 5.92 -37.75
C ASN A 239 -16.44 6.33 -36.45
N ALA A 240 -16.84 5.79 -35.30
CA ALA A 240 -16.10 5.98 -34.07
C ALA A 240 -14.67 5.43 -34.19
N LEU A 241 -13.68 6.16 -33.67
CA LEU A 241 -12.33 5.63 -33.50
C LEU A 241 -12.37 4.35 -32.66
N SER A 242 -11.59 3.34 -33.04
CA SER A 242 -11.35 2.20 -32.16
C SER A 242 -10.43 2.60 -31.00
N TRP A 243 -10.51 1.88 -29.88
CA TRP A 243 -9.66 2.16 -28.71
C TRP A 243 -8.18 2.27 -29.06
N GLU A 244 -7.70 1.38 -29.94
CA GLU A 244 -6.30 1.30 -30.37
C GLU A 244 -5.89 2.48 -31.27
N GLN A 245 -6.84 3.11 -31.97
CA GLN A 245 -6.61 4.29 -32.81
C GLN A 245 -6.57 5.59 -32.01
N ILE A 246 -7.08 5.58 -30.77
CA ILE A 246 -7.01 6.76 -29.90
C ILE A 246 -5.55 7.03 -29.55
N GLU A 247 -5.15 8.29 -29.71
CA GLU A 247 -3.84 8.76 -29.33
C GLU A 247 -3.50 8.39 -27.87
N LEU A 248 -2.28 7.91 -27.63
CA LEU A 248 -1.87 7.41 -26.31
C LEU A 248 -2.12 8.42 -25.20
N ARG A 249 -1.80 9.71 -25.41
CA ARG A 249 -1.99 10.72 -24.37
C ARG A 249 -3.46 10.92 -23.98
N ILE A 250 -4.36 10.84 -24.96
CA ILE A 250 -5.80 10.92 -24.73
C ILE A 250 -6.28 9.68 -23.97
N ARG A 251 -5.79 8.48 -24.32
CA ARG A 251 -6.09 7.25 -23.57
C ARG A 251 -5.62 7.33 -22.12
N ASP A 252 -4.40 7.76 -21.89
CA ASP A 252 -3.84 7.87 -20.53
C ASP A 252 -4.67 8.83 -19.68
N VAL A 253 -5.04 10.00 -20.23
CA VAL A 253 -5.92 10.95 -19.52
C VAL A 253 -7.31 10.38 -19.30
N PHE A 254 -7.90 9.69 -20.28
CA PHE A 254 -9.21 9.07 -20.12
C PHE A 254 -9.20 8.01 -19.01
N VAL A 255 -8.23 7.08 -19.03
CA VAL A 255 -8.06 6.06 -17.97
C VAL A 255 -7.87 6.74 -16.61
N ASP A 256 -7.07 7.80 -16.56
CA ASP A 256 -6.83 8.56 -15.34
C ASP A 256 -8.11 9.24 -14.78
N THR A 257 -9.00 9.74 -15.65
CA THR A 257 -10.31 10.26 -15.20
C THR A 257 -11.20 9.16 -14.65
N ILE A 258 -11.17 7.97 -15.26
CA ILE A 258 -11.90 6.78 -14.76
C ILE A 258 -11.36 6.35 -13.40
N TYR A 259 -10.04 6.41 -13.21
CA TYR A 259 -9.39 6.06 -11.94
C TYR A 259 -9.92 6.91 -10.77
N GLN A 260 -10.15 8.20 -11.01
CA GLN A 260 -10.71 9.14 -10.03
C GLN A 260 -12.24 9.08 -9.87
N GLY A 261 -12.94 8.31 -10.71
CA GLY A 261 -14.40 8.24 -10.67
C GLY A 261 -15.09 9.35 -11.49
N ASN A 262 -14.73 9.48 -12.77
CA ASN A 262 -15.40 10.37 -13.72
C ASN A 262 -16.84 9.90 -14.02
N ASN A 263 -17.83 10.62 -13.48
CA ASN A 263 -19.25 10.34 -13.71
C ASN A 263 -19.75 10.76 -15.11
N THR A 264 -19.04 11.67 -15.78
CA THR A 264 -19.35 12.14 -17.15
C THR A 264 -18.49 11.45 -18.20
N ALA A 265 -17.89 10.28 -17.88
CA ALA A 265 -17.03 9.52 -18.78
C ALA A 265 -17.69 9.17 -20.13
N ASN A 266 -19.01 9.04 -20.16
CA ASN A 266 -19.76 8.82 -21.40
C ASN A 266 -19.60 10.01 -22.38
N GLU A 267 -19.71 11.24 -21.89
CA GLU A 267 -19.55 12.45 -22.70
C GLU A 267 -18.13 12.55 -23.25
N MET A 268 -17.13 12.33 -22.39
CA MET A 268 -15.72 12.29 -22.80
C MET A 268 -15.48 11.24 -23.89
N SER A 269 -16.08 10.05 -23.74
CA SER A 269 -15.96 8.96 -24.73
C SER A 269 -16.53 9.37 -26.09
N ILE A 270 -17.68 10.05 -26.11
CA ILE A 270 -18.31 10.56 -27.34
C ILE A 270 -17.42 11.60 -28.03
N ILE A 271 -16.79 12.50 -27.26
CA ILE A 271 -15.86 13.50 -27.79
C ILE A 271 -14.66 12.80 -28.44
N ILE A 272 -14.04 11.86 -27.73
CA ILE A 272 -12.90 11.08 -28.24
C ILE A 272 -13.27 10.31 -29.52
N ALA A 273 -14.42 9.64 -29.54
CA ALA A 273 -14.86 8.81 -30.66
C ALA A 273 -15.03 9.55 -31.97
N LYS A 274 -15.42 10.83 -31.92
CA LYS A 274 -15.62 11.68 -33.10
C LYS A 274 -14.30 12.15 -33.73
N GLY A 275 -13.14 11.66 -33.27
CA GLY A 275 -11.83 12.03 -33.79
C GLY A 275 -11.39 13.45 -33.41
N GLN A 276 -12.03 14.02 -32.39
CA GLN A 276 -11.78 15.38 -31.94
C GLN A 276 -10.34 15.56 -31.44
N SER A 277 -9.84 16.78 -31.53
CA SER A 277 -8.47 17.15 -31.21
C SER A 277 -8.19 17.10 -29.71
N ARG A 278 -6.90 17.17 -29.32
CA ARG A 278 -6.52 17.36 -27.90
C ARG A 278 -7.16 18.62 -27.30
N SER A 279 -7.41 19.65 -28.11
CA SER A 279 -8.08 20.89 -27.70
C SER A 279 -9.51 20.63 -27.22
N ASP A 280 -10.26 19.78 -27.92
CA ASP A 280 -11.64 19.43 -27.53
C ASP A 280 -11.67 18.66 -26.19
N ILE A 281 -10.68 17.80 -25.97
CA ILE A 281 -10.52 17.10 -24.68
C ILE A 281 -10.14 18.09 -23.57
N ILE A 282 -9.24 19.03 -23.84
CA ILE A 282 -8.87 20.11 -22.92
C ILE A 282 -10.11 20.94 -22.54
N ASP A 283 -10.94 21.29 -23.53
CA ASP A 283 -12.15 22.08 -23.30
C ASP A 283 -13.20 21.30 -22.50
N TYR A 284 -13.36 20.00 -22.74
CA TYR A 284 -14.18 19.14 -21.88
C TYR A 284 -13.66 19.15 -20.43
N LEU A 285 -12.37 18.88 -20.22
CA LEU A 285 -11.78 18.81 -18.87
C LEU A 285 -11.90 20.14 -18.11
N ARG A 286 -11.78 21.27 -18.82
CA ARG A 286 -11.97 22.61 -18.26
C ARG A 286 -13.40 22.94 -17.92
N ASN A 287 -14.38 22.24 -18.48
CA ASN A 287 -15.79 22.53 -18.25
C ASN A 287 -16.45 21.52 -17.31
N ASP A 288 -15.94 20.29 -17.24
CA ASP A 288 -16.47 19.24 -16.38
C ASP A 288 -16.38 19.56 -14.88
N ILE A 289 -17.52 19.45 -14.20
CA ILE A 289 -17.65 19.80 -12.78
C ILE A 289 -16.90 18.83 -11.86
N TYR A 290 -16.64 17.59 -12.27
CA TYR A 290 -15.92 16.61 -11.47
C TYR A 290 -14.41 16.82 -11.58
N GLN A 291 -13.92 17.09 -12.78
CA GLN A 291 -12.49 17.37 -13.00
C GLN A 291 -12.05 18.65 -12.29
N LYS A 292 -12.92 19.66 -12.21
CA LYS A 292 -12.65 20.91 -11.49
C LYS A 292 -12.47 20.76 -9.98
N LYS A 293 -12.96 19.68 -9.36
CA LYS A 293 -12.83 19.46 -7.91
C LYS A 293 -11.39 19.27 -7.46
N ASP A 294 -10.52 18.82 -8.36
CA ASP A 294 -9.10 18.68 -8.13
C ASP A 294 -8.31 19.51 -9.15
N ALA A 295 -8.09 20.77 -8.81
CA ALA A 295 -7.40 21.73 -9.69
C ALA A 295 -5.95 21.32 -10.00
N GLN A 296 -5.26 20.63 -9.08
CA GLN A 296 -3.88 20.19 -9.29
C GLN A 296 -3.83 19.06 -10.32
N ARG A 297 -4.68 18.04 -10.15
CA ARG A 297 -4.81 16.93 -11.11
C ARG A 297 -5.28 17.40 -12.48
N LEU A 298 -6.22 18.35 -12.51
CA LEU A 298 -6.67 18.97 -13.75
C LEU A 298 -5.52 19.67 -14.47
N ALA A 299 -4.77 20.53 -13.80
CA ALA A 299 -3.64 21.24 -14.42
C ALA A 299 -2.60 20.28 -15.03
N LEU A 300 -2.34 19.15 -14.37
CA LEU A 300 -1.42 18.12 -14.87
C LEU A 300 -1.95 17.43 -16.14
N ARG A 301 -3.23 17.03 -16.17
CA ARG A 301 -3.85 16.47 -17.38
C ARG A 301 -3.76 17.45 -18.55
N LEU A 302 -4.05 18.72 -18.30
CA LEU A 302 -3.97 19.76 -19.31
C LEU A 302 -2.54 19.90 -19.86
N ARG A 303 -1.53 19.93 -18.97
CA ARG A 303 -0.12 19.98 -19.38
C ARG A 303 0.31 18.73 -20.15
N TYR A 304 -0.19 17.57 -19.79
CA TYR A 304 0.12 16.31 -20.46
C TYR A 304 -0.49 16.24 -21.87
N LEU A 305 -1.62 16.93 -22.11
CA LEU A 305 -2.26 17.02 -23.43
C LEU A 305 -1.68 18.11 -24.34
N GLN A 306 -0.84 19.03 -23.83
CA GLN A 306 -0.11 20.03 -24.62
C GLN A 306 1.07 19.39 -25.35
#